data_AF-A0A972LUR7-F1
#
_entry.id   AF-A0A972LUR7-F1
#
_cell.length_a   1.000
_cell.length_b   1.000
_cell.length_c   1.000
_cell.angle_alpha   90.00
_cell.angle_beta   90.00
_cell.angle_gamma   90.00
#
_symmetry.space_group_name_H-M   'P 1'
#
loop_
_entity.id
_entity.type
_entity.pdbx_description
1 polymer ?
#
loop_
_entity_poly.entity_id
_entity_poly.type
_entity_poly.pdbx_seq_one_letter_code
_entity_poly.pdbx_strand_id
1 'polypeptide(L)'
;MQQSGTKLVLALVGLAFLLGLTSWWYRYEAAHRASQFWGPEASRLIAESKGLQVWEEGALTVSALHLNIMSIDFHEVQDLSHARGQAHLRHALMSDRNYVWGEPLDSAAIEWRWCLRFHEGERQVQVLLSGNLSEIGKYEPTNQSVIAFSCEPMTASLQQYFGALGLAEIAN
;
A
#
# COMPACT_ATOMS: atom_id res chain seq x y z
N MET A 1 -11.36 37.55 44.64
CA MET A 1 -11.89 36.42 43.83
C MET A 1 -11.05 36.27 42.56
N GLN A 2 -9.88 35.64 42.61
CA GLN A 2 -8.99 35.43 41.44
C GLN A 2 -8.98 33.98 40.91
N GLN A 3 -9.72 33.06 41.54
CA GLN A 3 -9.70 31.63 41.21
C GLN A 3 -10.46 31.23 39.93
N SER A 4 -11.20 32.15 39.30
CA SER A 4 -12.03 31.82 38.12
C SER A 4 -11.19 31.62 36.84
N GLY A 5 -10.23 32.52 36.57
CA GLY A 5 -9.41 32.48 35.36
C GLY A 5 -8.50 31.24 35.29
N THR A 6 -7.85 30.89 36.40
CA THR A 6 -6.96 29.72 36.46
C THR A 6 -7.70 28.41 36.21
N LYS A 7 -8.94 28.26 36.71
CA LYS A 7 -9.76 27.06 36.48
C LYS A 7 -10.16 26.91 35.01
N LEU A 8 -10.50 28.03 34.35
CA LEU A 8 -10.80 28.03 32.92
C LEU A 8 -9.59 27.60 32.08
N VAL A 9 -8.42 28.18 32.36
CA VAL A 9 -7.17 27.82 31.66
C VAL A 9 -6.84 26.34 31.85
N LEU A 10 -6.94 25.83 33.07
CA LEU A 10 -6.71 24.40 33.35
C LEU A 10 -7.70 23.49 32.60
N ALA A 11 -8.98 23.88 32.53
CA ALA A 11 -9.99 23.12 31.78
C ALA A 11 -9.68 23.08 30.27
N LEU A 12 -9.28 24.22 29.69
CA LEU A 12 -8.91 24.29 28.27
C LEU A 12 -7.65 23.48 27.95
N VAL A 13 -6.64 23.54 28.83
CA VAL A 13 -5.42 22.71 28.70
C VAL A 13 -5.79 21.22 28.77
N GLY A 14 -6.62 20.81 29.74
CA GLY A 14 -7.09 19.43 29.85
C GLY A 14 -7.83 18.95 28.60
N LEU A 15 -8.73 19.79 28.05
CA LEU A 15 -9.45 19.48 26.81
C LEU A 15 -8.50 19.34 25.62
N ALA A 16 -7.51 20.24 25.48
CA ALA A 16 -6.53 20.17 24.40
C ALA A 16 -5.70 18.88 24.47
N PHE A 17 -5.28 18.46 25.68
CA PHE A 17 -4.58 17.19 25.86
C PHE A 17 -5.45 15.99 25.49
N LEU A 18 -6.73 15.98 25.90
CA LEU A 18 -7.66 14.91 25.54
C LEU A 18 -7.84 14.80 24.02
N LEU A 19 -8.01 15.93 23.33
CA LEU A 19 -8.13 15.96 21.86
C LEU A 19 -6.84 15.52 21.16
N GLY A 20 -5.67 15.89 21.70
CA GLY A 20 -4.39 15.46 21.17
C GLY A 20 -4.18 13.95 21.30
N LEU A 21 -4.49 13.38 22.47
CA LEU A 21 -4.38 11.95 22.72
C LEU A 21 -5.34 11.13 21.85
N THR A 22 -6.59 11.57 21.70
CA THR A 22 -7.57 10.86 20.86
C THR A 22 -7.20 10.91 19.38
N SER A 23 -6.70 12.05 18.89
CA SER A 23 -6.21 12.18 17.52
C SER A 23 -5.01 11.28 17.25
N TRP A 24 -4.05 11.22 18.19
CA TRP A 24 -2.89 10.35 18.07
C TRP A 24 -3.27 8.87 18.09
N TRP A 25 -4.11 8.45 19.03
CA TRP A 25 -4.61 7.07 19.12
C TRP A 25 -5.33 6.64 17.84
N TYR A 26 -6.23 7.48 17.31
CA TYR A 26 -6.96 7.19 16.08
C TYR A 26 -6.01 7.01 14.88
N ARG A 27 -4.97 7.86 14.76
CA ARG A 27 -3.98 7.75 13.69
C ARG A 27 -3.10 6.51 13.82
N TYR A 28 -2.76 6.12 15.04
CA TYR A 28 -2.00 4.91 15.31
C TYR A 28 -2.78 3.68 14.85
N GLU A 29 -4.03 3.54 15.32
CA GLU A 29 -4.90 2.40 14.96
C GLU A 29 -5.20 2.34 13.46
N ALA A 30 -5.20 3.49 12.76
CA ALA A 30 -5.51 3.55 11.34
C ALA A 30 -4.36 3.12 10.40
N ALA A 31 -3.13 2.96 10.90
CA ALA A 31 -1.95 2.68 10.06
C ALA A 31 -1.00 1.60 10.64
N HIS A 32 -1.32 1.06 11.82
CA HIS A 32 -0.41 0.17 12.53
C HIS A 32 -0.23 -1.16 11.81
N ARG A 33 -1.31 -1.81 11.38
CA ARG A 33 -1.27 -3.14 10.77
C ARG A 33 -0.69 -3.11 9.37
N ALA A 34 -1.02 -2.09 8.56
CA ALA A 34 -0.43 -1.89 7.25
C ALA A 34 1.08 -1.66 7.36
N SER A 35 1.52 -0.80 8.29
CA SER A 35 2.96 -0.58 8.48
C SER A 35 3.71 -1.83 8.98
N GLN A 36 3.08 -2.66 9.82
CA GLN A 36 3.65 -3.95 10.22
C GLN A 36 3.71 -4.95 9.06
N PHE A 37 2.64 -5.04 8.26
CA PHE A 37 2.56 -5.91 7.10
C PHE A 37 3.68 -5.62 6.09
N TRP A 38 3.84 -4.35 5.73
CA TRP A 38 4.92 -3.91 4.86
C TRP A 38 6.29 -4.08 5.54
N GLY A 39 6.38 -3.73 6.82
CA GLY A 39 7.62 -3.62 7.55
C GLY A 39 8.26 -2.23 7.36
N PRO A 40 9.31 -1.91 8.15
CA PRO A 40 9.84 -0.54 8.25
C PRO A 40 10.44 -0.02 6.94
N GLU A 41 11.19 -0.86 6.22
CA GLU A 41 11.84 -0.44 4.97
C GLU A 41 10.84 -0.30 3.81
N ALA A 42 9.98 -1.30 3.61
CA ALA A 42 8.95 -1.25 2.58
C ALA A 42 7.95 -0.11 2.82
N SER A 43 7.51 0.11 4.07
CA SER A 43 6.61 1.23 4.42
C SER A 43 7.23 2.57 4.03
N ARG A 44 8.54 2.75 4.29
CA ARG A 44 9.26 3.95 3.90
C ARG A 44 9.34 4.10 2.39
N LEU A 45 9.69 3.04 1.67
CA LEU A 45 9.72 3.06 0.20
C LEU A 45 8.34 3.35 -0.40
N ILE A 46 7.27 2.72 0.09
CA ILE A 46 5.91 2.96 -0.36
C ILE A 46 5.48 4.40 -0.06
N ALA A 47 5.85 4.97 1.09
CA ALA A 47 5.48 6.34 1.43
C ALA A 47 6.28 7.41 0.68
N GLU A 48 7.60 7.21 0.52
CA GLU A 48 8.54 8.31 0.19
C GLU A 48 9.32 8.13 -1.13
N SER A 49 9.34 6.92 -1.71
CA SER A 49 10.17 6.69 -2.91
C SER A 49 9.79 7.59 -4.07
N LYS A 50 10.80 8.02 -4.83
CA LYS A 50 10.61 8.82 -6.05
C LYS A 50 10.16 7.96 -7.23
N GLY A 51 10.60 6.70 -7.26
CA GLY A 51 10.29 5.75 -8.33
C GLY A 51 9.05 4.92 -8.03
N LEU A 52 8.13 4.88 -8.97
CA LEU A 52 7.00 3.94 -8.98
C LEU A 52 6.78 3.44 -10.40
N GLN A 53 6.91 2.14 -10.61
CA GLN A 53 6.64 1.49 -11.89
C GLN A 53 5.49 0.49 -11.75
N VAL A 54 4.69 0.36 -12.80
CA VAL A 54 3.71 -0.71 -12.96
C VAL A 54 4.23 -1.71 -13.95
N TRP A 55 4.13 -2.97 -13.55
CA TRP A 55 4.46 -4.12 -14.35
C TRP A 55 3.22 -5.00 -14.46
N GLU A 56 3.04 -5.63 -15.61
CA GLU A 56 1.94 -6.56 -15.89
C GLU A 56 2.50 -7.94 -16.16
N GLU A 57 1.75 -8.97 -15.78
CA GLU A 57 2.02 -10.35 -16.18
C GLU A 57 2.11 -10.44 -17.70
N GLY A 58 3.17 -11.09 -18.20
CA GLY A 58 3.32 -11.31 -19.63
C GLY A 58 4.60 -12.06 -19.96
N ALA A 59 4.72 -12.50 -21.21
CA ALA A 59 5.90 -13.24 -21.66
C ALA A 59 7.19 -12.41 -21.53
N LEU A 60 8.27 -13.08 -21.11
CA LEU A 60 9.63 -12.53 -20.95
C LEU A 60 10.00 -11.53 -22.05
N THR A 61 10.11 -10.26 -21.67
CA THR A 61 10.72 -9.20 -22.48
C THR A 61 12.06 -8.79 -21.87
N VAL A 62 12.83 -7.96 -22.59
CA VAL A 62 14.22 -7.58 -22.24
C VAL A 62 14.34 -6.91 -20.86
N SER A 63 13.24 -6.37 -20.30
CA SER A 63 13.13 -5.87 -18.92
C SER A 63 12.05 -6.67 -18.18
N ALA A 64 12.41 -7.89 -17.75
CA ALA A 64 11.52 -8.78 -17.01
C ALA A 64 11.88 -8.83 -15.53
N LEU A 65 10.86 -8.79 -14.67
CA LEU A 65 10.97 -9.16 -13.26
C LEU A 65 10.51 -10.60 -13.14
N HIS A 66 11.47 -11.49 -12.92
CA HIS A 66 11.18 -12.89 -12.66
C HIS A 66 10.95 -13.11 -11.18
N LEU A 67 9.74 -13.49 -10.78
CA LEU A 67 9.44 -13.91 -9.41
C LEU A 67 9.45 -15.44 -9.33
N ASN A 68 10.59 -16.00 -8.89
CA ASN A 68 10.84 -17.46 -8.80
C ASN A 68 9.74 -18.29 -8.11
N ILE A 69 8.93 -17.67 -7.26
CA ILE A 69 7.90 -18.34 -6.45
C ILE A 69 6.74 -18.82 -7.31
N MET A 70 6.44 -18.09 -8.38
CA MET A 70 5.20 -18.29 -9.14
C MET A 70 5.44 -18.62 -10.60
N SER A 71 6.70 -18.61 -11.05
CA SER A 71 7.05 -18.65 -12.49
C SER A 71 6.30 -17.58 -13.30
N ILE A 72 5.94 -16.47 -12.65
CA ILE A 72 5.27 -15.34 -13.28
C ILE A 72 6.35 -14.35 -13.69
N ASP A 73 6.34 -14.04 -14.97
CA ASP A 73 7.15 -13.00 -15.56
C ASP A 73 6.32 -11.73 -15.64
N PHE A 74 6.85 -10.66 -15.07
CA PHE A 74 6.28 -9.33 -15.22
C PHE A 74 7.13 -8.52 -16.19
N HIS A 75 6.48 -7.75 -17.04
CA HIS A 75 7.13 -6.77 -17.91
C HIS A 75 6.70 -5.36 -17.53
N GLU A 76 7.62 -4.40 -17.62
CA GLU A 76 7.33 -3.01 -17.32
C GLU A 76 6.34 -2.44 -18.33
N VAL A 77 5.20 -1.95 -17.85
CA VAL A 77 4.16 -1.33 -18.68
C VAL A 77 4.29 0.19 -18.65
N GLN A 78 4.48 0.76 -17.46
CA GLN A 78 4.43 2.21 -17.29
C GLN A 78 5.19 2.71 -16.05
N ASP A 79 5.91 3.82 -16.21
CA ASP A 79 6.42 4.62 -15.10
C ASP A 79 5.32 5.56 -14.57
N LEU A 80 4.95 5.39 -13.30
CA LEU A 80 3.96 6.18 -12.58
C LEU A 80 4.59 7.19 -11.59
N SER A 81 5.91 7.39 -11.61
CA SER A 81 6.63 8.31 -10.70
C SER A 81 6.09 9.74 -10.74
N HIS A 82 5.43 10.13 -11.83
CA HIS A 82 4.78 11.44 -12.00
C HIS A 82 3.28 11.36 -12.27
N ALA A 83 2.68 10.17 -12.16
CA ALA A 83 1.26 9.98 -12.42
C ALA A 83 0.39 10.71 -11.38
N ARG A 84 -0.66 11.36 -11.87
CA ARG A 84 -1.67 11.98 -10.99
C ARG A 84 -2.30 10.89 -10.13
N GLY A 85 -2.41 11.11 -8.82
CA GLY A 85 -3.05 10.19 -7.89
C GLY A 85 -2.11 9.17 -7.23
N GLN A 86 -0.81 9.14 -7.57
CA GLN A 86 0.14 8.25 -6.89
C GLN A 86 0.19 8.47 -5.36
N ALA A 87 0.00 9.71 -4.89
CA ALA A 87 -0.04 10.02 -3.47
C ALA A 87 -1.26 9.36 -2.78
N HIS A 88 -2.40 9.29 -3.48
CA HIS A 88 -3.58 8.61 -2.98
C HIS A 88 -3.40 7.09 -2.97
N LEU A 89 -2.75 6.52 -4.00
CA LEU A 89 -2.39 5.10 -4.03
C LEU A 89 -1.50 4.76 -2.83
N ARG A 90 -0.41 5.51 -2.61
CA ARG A 90 0.51 5.31 -1.47
C ARG A 90 -0.21 5.40 -0.13
N HIS A 91 -1.08 6.42 0.03
CA HIS A 91 -1.90 6.54 1.22
C HIS A 91 -2.87 5.36 1.39
N ALA A 92 -3.45 4.87 0.30
CA ALA A 92 -4.34 3.72 0.34
C ALA A 92 -3.61 2.45 0.79
N LEU A 93 -2.40 2.20 0.27
CA LEU A 93 -1.55 1.08 0.67
C LEU A 93 -1.14 1.15 2.16
N MET A 94 -1.04 2.34 2.72
CA MET A 94 -0.61 2.54 4.12
C MET A 94 -1.76 2.63 5.13
N SER A 95 -3.01 2.41 4.71
CA SER A 95 -4.18 2.58 5.58
C SER A 95 -4.82 1.24 5.95
N ASP A 96 -4.95 0.97 7.25
CA ASP A 96 -5.42 -0.31 7.78
C ASP A 96 -6.85 -0.65 7.34
N ARG A 97 -7.70 0.36 7.16
CA ARG A 97 -9.10 0.17 6.72
C ARG A 97 -9.25 -0.39 5.31
N ASN A 98 -8.16 -0.38 4.53
CA ASN A 98 -8.17 -0.85 3.15
C ASN A 98 -7.86 -2.34 3.01
N TYR A 99 -7.75 -3.04 4.13
CA TYR A 99 -7.42 -4.45 4.18
C TYR A 99 -8.45 -5.21 5.02
N VAL A 100 -8.77 -6.42 4.59
CA VAL A 100 -9.49 -7.39 5.40
C VAL A 100 -8.46 -8.21 6.16
N TRP A 101 -8.14 -7.74 7.36
CA TRP A 101 -7.13 -8.40 8.17
C TRP A 101 -7.67 -9.65 8.85
N GLY A 102 -7.07 -10.79 8.55
CA GLY A 102 -7.38 -12.09 9.15
C GLY A 102 -6.20 -13.03 9.01
N GLU A 103 -6.46 -14.27 8.63
CA GLU A 103 -5.41 -15.17 8.18
C GLU A 103 -4.89 -14.73 6.81
N PRO A 104 -3.57 -14.81 6.55
CA PRO A 104 -3.02 -14.57 5.22
C PRO A 104 -3.68 -15.48 4.19
N LEU A 105 -3.92 -14.95 3.00
CA LEU A 105 -4.46 -15.73 1.88
C LEU A 105 -3.38 -16.66 1.33
N ASP A 106 -3.80 -17.80 0.76
CA ASP A 106 -2.90 -18.67 0.01
C ASP A 106 -2.48 -17.99 -1.29
N SER A 107 -1.24 -17.49 -1.31
CA SER A 107 -0.67 -16.76 -2.44
C SER A 107 -0.65 -17.57 -3.75
N ALA A 108 -0.61 -18.90 -3.68
CA ALA A 108 -0.60 -19.77 -4.86
C ALA A 108 -1.97 -19.90 -5.53
N ALA A 109 -3.05 -19.59 -4.79
CA ALA A 109 -4.42 -19.61 -5.30
C ALA A 109 -4.85 -18.27 -5.93
N ILE A 110 -4.00 -17.23 -5.87
CA ILE A 110 -4.29 -15.88 -6.37
C ILE A 110 -3.71 -15.73 -7.78
N GLU A 111 -4.54 -15.28 -8.72
CA GLU A 111 -4.13 -14.90 -10.07
C GLU A 111 -3.53 -13.49 -10.05
N TRP A 112 -2.22 -13.41 -9.80
CA TRP A 112 -1.49 -12.14 -9.80
C TRP A 112 -1.30 -11.63 -11.21
N ARG A 113 -1.73 -10.40 -11.44
CA ARG A 113 -1.65 -9.78 -12.76
C ARG A 113 -0.75 -8.55 -12.77
N TRP A 114 -0.70 -7.81 -11.67
CA TRP A 114 0.02 -6.55 -11.61
C TRP A 114 1.09 -6.59 -10.53
N CYS A 115 2.23 -5.95 -10.81
CA CYS A 115 3.28 -5.70 -9.85
C CYS A 115 3.61 -4.20 -9.82
N LEU A 116 3.39 -3.56 -8.68
CA LEU A 116 3.89 -2.22 -8.41
C LEU A 116 5.29 -2.34 -7.83
N ARG A 117 6.26 -1.69 -8.48
CA ARG A 117 7.62 -1.58 -7.97
C ARG A 117 7.88 -0.17 -7.48
N PHE A 118 8.06 -0.04 -6.16
CA PHE A 118 8.55 1.20 -5.55
C PHE A 118 10.06 1.10 -5.41
N HIS A 119 10.82 2.10 -5.85
CA HIS A 119 12.28 2.03 -5.81
C HIS A 119 12.93 3.38 -5.50
N GLU A 120 14.08 3.31 -4.80
CA GLU A 120 14.95 4.45 -4.52
C GLU A 120 16.41 3.98 -4.45
N GLY A 121 17.16 4.22 -5.54
CA GLY A 121 18.51 3.65 -5.72
C GLY A 121 18.43 2.12 -5.84
N GLU A 122 19.26 1.42 -5.06
CA GLU A 122 19.28 -0.05 -5.00
C GLU A 122 18.13 -0.66 -4.19
N ARG A 123 17.39 0.16 -3.44
CA ARG A 123 16.30 -0.31 -2.59
C ARG A 123 15.01 -0.38 -3.39
N GLN A 124 14.32 -1.51 -3.30
CA GLN A 124 13.04 -1.72 -3.97
C GLN A 124 12.09 -2.56 -3.12
N VAL A 125 10.80 -2.34 -3.31
CA VAL A 125 9.74 -3.22 -2.82
C VAL A 125 8.75 -3.50 -3.94
N GLN A 126 8.31 -4.74 -4.01
CA GLN A 126 7.37 -5.25 -5.00
C GLN A 126 6.05 -5.56 -4.31
N VAL A 127 5.00 -4.91 -4.78
CA VAL A 127 3.63 -5.09 -4.33
C VAL A 127 2.87 -5.77 -5.45
N LEU A 128 2.32 -6.94 -5.17
CA LEU A 128 1.54 -7.72 -6.13
C LEU A 128 0.06 -7.39 -5.96
N LEU A 129 -0.67 -7.33 -7.08
CA LEU A 129 -2.13 -7.18 -7.10
C LEU A 129 -2.72 -8.23 -8.02
N SER A 130 -3.85 -8.79 -7.60
CA SER A 130 -4.61 -9.73 -8.41
C SER A 130 -5.24 -9.07 -9.63
N GLY A 131 -5.69 -9.87 -10.60
CA GLY A 131 -6.32 -9.37 -11.83
C GLY A 131 -7.54 -8.46 -11.59
N ASN A 132 -8.34 -8.75 -10.56
CA ASN A 132 -9.52 -7.97 -10.18
C ASN A 132 -9.21 -6.85 -9.16
N LEU A 133 -7.95 -6.74 -8.69
CA LEU A 133 -7.47 -5.78 -7.70
C LEU A 133 -8.14 -5.93 -6.31
N SER A 134 -8.57 -7.14 -5.92
CA SER A 134 -9.11 -7.42 -4.57
C SER A 134 -8.14 -8.11 -3.62
N GLU A 135 -7.01 -8.58 -4.11
CA GLU A 135 -5.95 -9.15 -3.29
C GLU A 135 -4.65 -8.39 -3.50
N ILE A 136 -3.90 -8.28 -2.42
CA ILE A 136 -2.61 -7.58 -2.40
C ILE A 136 -1.57 -8.42 -1.69
N GLY A 137 -0.39 -8.52 -2.30
CA GLY A 137 0.73 -9.32 -1.83
C GLY A 137 1.98 -8.49 -1.62
N LYS A 138 2.73 -8.78 -0.55
CA LYS A 138 4.10 -8.31 -0.39
C LYS A 138 5.05 -9.44 -0.77
N TYR A 139 5.90 -9.21 -1.77
CA TYR A 139 6.97 -10.15 -2.10
C TYR A 139 8.12 -10.01 -1.10
N GLU A 140 8.55 -11.13 -0.51
CA GLU A 140 9.71 -11.21 0.38
C GLU A 140 10.88 -11.92 -0.32
N PRO A 141 11.91 -11.19 -0.76
CA PRO A 141 13.03 -11.77 -1.52
C PRO A 141 13.82 -12.82 -0.71
N THR A 142 13.94 -12.61 0.61
CA THR A 142 14.75 -13.46 1.50
C THR A 142 14.23 -14.90 1.55
N ASN A 143 12.92 -15.05 1.65
CA ASN A 143 12.27 -16.35 1.81
C ASN A 143 11.64 -16.86 0.51
N GLN A 144 11.68 -16.06 -0.56
CA GLN A 144 10.92 -16.31 -1.76
C GLN A 144 9.48 -16.70 -1.38
N SER A 145 8.81 -15.80 -0.64
CA SER A 145 7.40 -15.95 -0.29
C SER A 145 6.60 -14.69 -0.62
N VAL A 146 5.29 -14.84 -0.79
CA VAL A 146 4.35 -13.73 -0.88
C VAL A 146 3.40 -13.83 0.30
N ILE A 147 3.32 -12.76 1.10
CA ILE A 147 2.31 -12.65 2.14
C ILE A 147 1.16 -11.82 1.57
N ALA A 148 -0.04 -12.41 1.49
CA ALA A 148 -1.19 -11.81 0.84
C ALA A 148 -2.37 -11.58 1.78
N PHE A 149 -3.11 -10.50 1.55
CA PHE A 149 -4.37 -10.18 2.21
C PHE A 149 -5.39 -9.69 1.19
N SER A 150 -6.67 -9.76 1.55
CA SER A 150 -7.70 -9.08 0.77
C SER A 150 -7.60 -7.57 1.01
N CYS A 151 -7.70 -6.81 -0.08
CA CYS A 151 -7.84 -5.37 -0.11
C CYS A 151 -9.18 -4.91 -0.71
N GLU A 152 -10.21 -5.77 -0.61
CA GLU A 152 -11.57 -5.52 -1.10
C GLU A 152 -12.10 -4.10 -0.78
N PRO A 153 -11.88 -3.52 0.42
CA PRO A 153 -12.38 -2.17 0.72
C PRO A 153 -11.82 -1.06 -0.19
N MET A 154 -10.65 -1.26 -0.81
CA MET A 154 -10.05 -0.30 -1.75
C MET A 154 -10.13 -0.70 -3.22
N THR A 155 -10.68 -1.89 -3.55
CA THR A 155 -10.72 -2.41 -4.92
C THR A 155 -11.35 -1.44 -5.92
N ALA A 156 -12.50 -0.84 -5.59
CA ALA A 156 -13.15 0.12 -6.50
C ALA A 156 -12.28 1.35 -6.78
N SER A 157 -11.51 1.82 -5.77
CA SER A 157 -10.59 2.95 -5.94
C SER A 157 -9.38 2.56 -6.80
N LEU A 158 -8.86 1.34 -6.63
CA LEU A 158 -7.78 0.80 -7.45
C LEU A 158 -8.23 0.63 -8.91
N GLN A 159 -9.42 0.06 -9.14
CA GLN A 159 -10.00 -0.08 -10.48
C GLN A 159 -10.18 1.27 -11.17
N GLN A 160 -10.71 2.28 -10.45
CA GLN A 160 -10.82 3.63 -10.98
C GLN A 160 -9.45 4.23 -11.30
N TYR A 161 -8.45 4.02 -10.44
CA TYR A 161 -7.10 4.52 -10.65
C TYR A 161 -6.43 3.87 -11.87
N PHE A 162 -6.46 2.54 -11.96
CA PHE A 162 -5.90 1.79 -13.10
C PHE A 162 -6.65 2.09 -14.40
N GLY A 163 -7.97 2.25 -14.35
CA GLY A 163 -8.77 2.68 -15.50
C GLY A 163 -8.42 4.09 -15.97
N ALA A 164 -8.23 5.04 -15.06
CA ALA A 164 -7.81 6.40 -15.40
C ALA A 164 -6.40 6.47 -16.02
N LEU A 165 -5.57 5.46 -15.78
CA LEU A 165 -4.24 5.31 -16.37
C LEU A 165 -4.24 4.53 -17.70
N GLY A 166 -5.40 3.98 -18.11
CA GLY A 166 -5.51 3.13 -19.30
C GLY A 166 -4.97 1.70 -19.11
N LEU A 167 -4.72 1.28 -17.87
CA LEU A 167 -4.19 -0.05 -17.54
C LEU A 167 -5.30 -1.12 -17.52
N ALA A 168 -6.55 -0.72 -17.29
CA ALA A 168 -7.67 -1.66 -17.19
C ALA A 168 -8.15 -2.21 -18.55
N GLU A 169 -7.86 -1.55 -19.67
CA GLU A 169 -8.29 -2.01 -21.00
C GLU A 169 -7.44 -3.17 -21.56
N ILE A 170 -6.28 -3.44 -20.95
CA ILE A 170 -5.42 -4.57 -21.31
C ILE A 170 -5.99 -5.90 -20.74
N ALA A 171 -7.08 -5.83 -19.96
CA ALA A 171 -7.68 -6.94 -19.23
C ALA A 171 -8.82 -7.70 -19.91
N ASN A 172 -9.13 -7.42 -21.18
CA ASN A 172 -10.08 -8.21 -21.98
C ASN A 172 -9.37 -9.01 -23.07
#